data_AF-A0A453DQU9-F1
#
_entry.id   AF-A0A453DQU9-F1
#
_cell.length_a   1.000
_cell.length_b   1.000
_cell.length_c   1.000
_cell.angle_alpha   90.00
_cell.angle_beta   90.00
_cell.angle_gamma   90.00
#
_symmetry.space_group_name_H-M   'P 1'
#
loop_
_entity.id
_entity.type
_entity.pdbx_description
1 polymer ?
#
loop_
_entity_poly.entity_id
_entity_poly.type
_entity_poly.pdbx_seq_one_letter_code
_entity_poly.pdbx_strand_id
1 'polypeptide(L)'
;MDEGTLDAIGLHPDGPVKRMMYWQSVASLVSPGGILVITSCSRTKDELVQEVENFNQRKLGTTLSEGALASDVVVFKYLDHVQAYPNVDGVCIATVAFLHT
;
A
#
# COMPACT_ATOMS: atom_id res chain seq x y z
N MET A 1 5.28 2.07 9.91
CA MET A 1 4.96 0.63 9.86
C MET A 1 3.48 0.49 10.12
N ASP A 2 2.77 -0.25 9.26
CA ASP A 2 1.38 -0.65 9.45
C ASP A 2 1.32 -2.13 9.83
N GLU A 3 0.61 -2.45 10.89
CA GLU A 3 0.40 -3.81 11.39
C GLU A 3 -1.10 -4.07 11.50
N GLY A 4 -1.73 -4.39 10.36
CA GLY A 4 -3.14 -4.76 10.30
C GLY A 4 -4.17 -3.63 10.15
N THR A 5 -3.77 -2.35 10.06
CA THR A 5 -4.76 -1.27 9.81
C THR A 5 -5.42 -1.46 8.45
N LEU A 6 -4.63 -1.76 7.42
CA LEU A 6 -5.14 -2.02 6.07
C LEU A 6 -6.06 -3.26 6.02
N ASP A 7 -5.85 -4.23 6.91
CA ASP A 7 -6.69 -5.43 7.05
C ASP A 7 -8.02 -5.09 7.73
N ALA A 8 -7.97 -4.36 8.85
CA ALA A 8 -9.17 -3.91 9.56
C ALA A 8 -10.06 -3.03 8.66
N ILE A 9 -9.47 -2.18 7.81
CA ILE A 9 -10.20 -1.42 6.79
C ILE A 9 -10.89 -2.35 5.78
N GLY A 10 -10.27 -3.46 5.42
CA GLY A 10 -10.85 -4.46 4.51
C GLY A 10 -12.13 -5.09 5.03
N LEU A 11 -12.28 -5.21 6.35
CA LEU A 11 -13.46 -5.79 7.01
C LEU A 11 -14.60 -4.79 7.25
N HIS A 12 -14.35 -3.49 7.01
CA HIS A 12 -15.33 -2.45 7.25
C HIS A 12 -16.37 -2.37 6.10
N PRO A 13 -17.67 -2.10 6.36
CA PRO A 13 -18.67 -1.93 5.30
C PRO A 13 -18.28 -0.83 4.29
N ASP A 14 -17.73 0.29 4.78
CA ASP A 14 -17.16 1.37 3.94
C ASP A 14 -15.69 1.13 3.53
N GLY A 15 -15.23 -0.12 3.52
CA GLY A 15 -13.85 -0.49 3.25
C GLY A 15 -13.24 0.17 2.00
N PRO A 16 -13.94 0.23 0.85
CA PRO A 16 -13.42 0.89 -0.36
C PRO A 16 -13.09 2.38 -0.17
N VAL A 17 -13.95 3.12 0.52
CA VAL A 17 -13.75 4.57 0.76
C VAL A 17 -12.64 4.77 1.78
N LYS A 18 -12.66 4.02 2.88
CA LYS A 18 -11.64 4.10 3.93
C LYS A 18 -10.25 3.70 3.44
N ARG A 19 -10.18 2.75 2.50
CA ARG A 19 -8.90 2.36 1.87
C ARG A 19 -8.31 3.48 1.03
N MET A 20 -9.15 4.23 0.31
CA MET A 20 -8.69 5.40 -0.43
C MET A 20 -8.13 6.48 0.52
N MET A 21 -8.84 6.75 1.62
CA MET A 21 -8.38 7.70 2.65
C MET A 21 -7.09 7.23 3.33
N TYR A 22 -6.96 5.93 3.61
CA TYR A 22 -5.74 5.35 4.14
C TYR A 22 -4.55 5.62 3.24
N TRP A 23 -4.66 5.31 1.94
CA TRP A 23 -3.56 5.52 1.01
C TRP A 23 -3.18 6.99 0.85
N GLN A 24 -4.16 7.90 0.80
CA GLN A 24 -3.91 9.35 0.80
C GLN A 24 -3.19 9.82 2.06
N SER A 25 -3.59 9.29 3.23
CA SER A 25 -3.00 9.64 4.52
C SER A 25 -1.58 9.10 4.66
N VAL A 26 -1.33 7.87 4.24
CA VAL A 26 0.01 7.26 4.29
C VAL A 26 0.96 7.97 3.32
N ALA A 27 0.49 8.34 2.12
CA ALA A 27 1.27 9.10 1.15
C ALA A 27 1.67 10.50 1.67
N SER A 28 0.86 11.13 2.52
CA SER A 28 1.22 12.43 3.11
C SER A 28 2.10 12.31 4.36
N LEU A 29 1.99 11.18 5.09
CA LEU A 29 2.77 10.92 6.29
C LEU A 29 4.19 10.44 6.01
N VAL A 30 4.39 9.65 4.96
CA VAL A 30 5.71 9.14 4.58
C VAL A 30 6.44 10.20 3.76
N SER A 31 7.59 10.67 4.24
CA SER A 31 8.41 11.64 3.51
C SER A 31 8.95 11.03 2.20
N PRO A 32 9.21 11.82 1.14
CA PRO A 32 9.95 11.31 -0.03
C PRO A 32 11.27 10.66 0.39
N GLY A 33 11.59 9.49 -0.17
CA GLY A 33 12.69 8.63 0.24
C GLY A 33 12.43 7.78 1.49
N GLY A 34 11.28 7.96 2.15
CA GLY A 34 10.86 7.16 3.31
C GLY A 34 10.37 5.76 2.92
N ILE A 35 10.31 4.86 3.91
CA ILE A 35 9.88 3.47 3.71
C ILE A 35 8.56 3.22 4.41
N LEU A 36 7.57 2.71 3.66
CA LEU A 36 6.34 2.15 4.17
C LEU A 36 6.50 0.64 4.30
N VAL A 37 6.31 0.11 5.50
CA VAL A 37 6.25 -1.34 5.74
C VAL A 37 4.83 -1.70 6.15
N ILE A 38 4.21 -2.64 5.43
CA ILE A 38 2.87 -3.18 5.71
C ILE A 38 3.01 -4.64 6.10
N THR A 39 2.47 -5.01 7.26
CA THR A 39 2.28 -6.39 7.68
C THR A 39 0.80 -6.72 7.66
N SER A 40 0.44 -7.77 6.94
CA SER A 40 -0.94 -8.21 6.72
C SER A 40 -1.10 -9.68 7.04
N CYS A 41 -2.20 -10.04 7.70
CA CYS A 41 -2.61 -11.43 7.91
C CYS A 41 -3.71 -11.88 6.94
N SER A 42 -4.24 -10.95 6.14
CA SER A 42 -5.38 -11.19 5.26
C SER A 42 -5.06 -11.07 3.77
N ARG A 43 -3.87 -10.56 3.43
CA ARG A 43 -3.42 -10.35 2.06
C ARG A 43 -2.05 -10.95 1.82
N THR A 44 -1.86 -11.43 0.60
CA THR A 44 -0.57 -11.87 0.08
C THR A 44 0.29 -10.69 -0.36
N LYS A 45 1.58 -10.95 -0.58
CA LYS A 45 2.51 -9.96 -1.15
C LYS A 45 1.97 -9.39 -2.46
N ASP A 46 1.51 -10.24 -3.38
CA ASP A 46 1.11 -9.81 -4.72
C ASP A 46 -0.17 -8.94 -4.67
N GLU A 47 -1.11 -9.27 -3.78
CA GLU A 47 -2.29 -8.43 -3.53
C GLU A 47 -1.93 -7.05 -2.96
N LEU A 48 -0.95 -6.99 -2.05
CA LEU A 48 -0.45 -5.72 -1.50
C LEU A 48 0.26 -4.87 -2.58
N VAL A 49 1.06 -5.49 -3.43
CA VAL A 49 1.72 -4.81 -4.55
C VAL A 49 0.67 -4.27 -5.53
N GLN A 50 -0.34 -5.06 -5.87
CA GLN A 50 -1.42 -4.66 -6.76
C GLN A 50 -2.25 -3.49 -6.18
N GLU A 51 -2.51 -3.47 -4.87
CA GLU A 51 -3.17 -2.34 -4.20
C GLU A 51 -2.37 -1.04 -4.33
N VAL A 52 -1.04 -1.10 -4.18
CA VAL A 52 -0.15 0.05 -4.38
C VAL A 52 -0.14 0.51 -5.84
N GLU A 53 -0.09 -0.41 -6.79
CA GLU A 53 -0.16 -0.07 -8.22
C GLU A 53 -1.49 0.62 -8.58
N ASN A 54 -2.61 0.11 -8.06
CA ASN A 54 -3.92 0.72 -8.23
C ASN A 54 -3.97 2.13 -7.64
N PHE A 55 -3.35 2.35 -6.48
CA PHE A 55 -3.25 3.67 -5.87
C PHE A 55 -2.41 4.63 -6.74
N ASN A 56 -1.25 4.20 -7.21
CA ASN A 56 -0.38 5.00 -8.08
C ASN A 56 -1.11 5.38 -9.39
N GLN A 57 -1.84 4.45 -10.01
CA GLN A 57 -2.63 4.71 -11.23
C GLN A 57 -3.77 5.71 -10.99
N ARG A 58 -4.44 5.65 -9.83
CA ARG A 58 -5.49 6.61 -9.50
C ARG A 58 -4.91 8.01 -9.30
N LYS A 59 -3.74 8.12 -8.66
CA LYS A 59 -3.05 9.40 -8.51
C LYS A 59 -2.62 9.96 -9.87
N LEU A 60 -2.15 9.12 -10.80
CA LEU A 60 -1.86 9.50 -12.19
C LEU A 60 -3.05 10.18 -12.87
N GLY A 61 -4.26 9.62 -12.71
CA GLY A 61 -5.48 10.19 -13.27
C GLY A 61 -5.83 11.57 -12.71
N THR A 62 -5.50 11.82 -11.44
CA THR A 62 -5.65 13.14 -10.81
C THR A 62 -4.58 14.13 -11.28
N THR A 63 -3.29 13.71 -11.33
CA THR A 63 -2.16 14.60 -11.64
C THR A 63 -1.98 14.90 -13.14
N LEU A 64 -2.44 14.03 -14.04
CA LEU A 64 -2.46 14.33 -15.49
C LEU A 64 -3.41 15.48 -15.83
N SER A 65 -4.43 15.70 -14.99
CA SER A 65 -5.29 16.89 -15.10
C SER A 65 -4.57 18.18 -14.68
N GLU A 66 -3.40 18.07 -14.04
CA GLU A 66 -2.60 19.18 -13.49
C GLU A 66 -1.20 19.33 -14.14
N GLY A 67 -0.87 18.53 -15.18
CA GLY A 67 0.32 18.75 -16.03
C GLY A 67 1.67 18.27 -15.49
N ALA A 68 1.71 17.32 -14.54
CA ALA A 68 2.96 16.79 -13.96
C ALA A 68 3.63 15.66 -14.78
N LEU A 69 4.97 15.56 -14.69
CA LEU A 69 5.80 14.54 -15.35
C LEU A 69 5.53 13.13 -14.79
N ALA A 70 5.60 12.09 -15.63
CA ALA A 70 5.30 10.70 -15.28
C ALA A 70 6.11 10.13 -14.09
N SER A 71 7.30 10.68 -13.81
CA SER A 71 8.14 10.28 -12.67
C SER A 71 7.66 10.81 -11.32
N ASP A 72 6.88 11.91 -11.28
CA ASP A 72 6.28 12.50 -10.06
C ASP A 72 5.03 11.74 -9.59
N VAL A 73 4.62 10.74 -10.36
CA VAL A 73 3.31 10.11 -10.20
C VAL A 73 3.37 8.83 -9.36
N VAL A 74 4.49 8.12 -9.43
CA VAL A 74 4.67 6.90 -8.65
C VAL A 74 4.95 7.31 -7.22
N VAL A 75 4.01 7.03 -6.32
CA VAL A 75 4.13 7.40 -4.90
C VAL A 75 4.94 6.35 -4.18
N PHE A 76 4.51 5.09 -4.28
CA PHE A 76 5.18 3.98 -3.62
C PHE A 76 5.66 2.97 -4.64
N LYS A 77 6.92 2.55 -4.52
CA LYS A 77 7.53 1.47 -5.31
C LYS A 77 7.80 0.29 -4.41
N TYR A 78 7.52 -0.91 -4.89
CA TYR A 78 7.93 -2.14 -4.21
C TYR A 78 9.45 -2.11 -3.98
N LEU A 79 9.86 -2.36 -2.73
CA LEU A 79 11.26 -2.40 -2.33
C LEU A 79 11.68 -3.85 -2.03
N ASP A 80 11.00 -4.48 -1.08
CA ASP A 80 11.29 -5.86 -0.66
C ASP A 80 10.11 -6.48 0.10
N HIS A 81 10.20 -7.75 0.44
CA HIS A 81 9.28 -8.41 1.37
C HIS A 81 10.03 -9.42 2.25
N VAL A 82 9.52 -9.62 3.45
CA VAL A 82 9.97 -10.76 4.27
C VAL A 82 9.19 -11.98 3.82
N GLN A 83 9.90 -13.08 3.56
CA GLN A 83 9.27 -14.34 3.21
C GLN A 83 8.33 -14.77 4.34
N ALA A 84 7.04 -14.81 4.03
CA ALA A 84 6.00 -15.19 4.96
C ALA A 84 6.17 -16.66 5.36
N TYR A 85 6.34 -16.92 6.66
CA TYR A 85 6.34 -18.28 7.17
C TYR A 85 4.89 -18.73 7.35
N PRO A 86 4.54 -19.98 6.97
CA PRO A 86 3.23 -20.51 7.31
C PRO A 86 3.08 -20.56 8.82
N ASN A 87 2.09 -19.85 9.37
CA ASN A 87 1.73 -19.99 10.77
C ASN A 87 1.03 -21.35 10.98
N VAL A 88 1.04 -21.87 12.21
CA VAL A 88 0.51 -23.20 12.58
C VAL A 88 -0.96 -23.40 12.20
N ASP A 89 -1.70 -22.30 11.98
CA ASP A 89 -3.12 -22.29 11.60
C ASP A 89 -3.35 -22.07 10.09
N GLY A 90 -2.28 -22.08 9.27
CA GLY A 90 -2.37 -21.87 7.82
C GLY A 90 -2.54 -20.42 7.36
N VAL A 91 -2.65 -19.46 8.29
CA VAL A 91 -2.67 -18.03 7.98
C VAL A 91 -1.25 -17.56 7.66
N CYS A 92 -1.04 -17.10 6.44
CA CYS A 92 0.22 -16.59 5.95
C CYS A 92 0.30 -15.08 6.26
N ILE A 93 1.27 -14.66 7.07
CA ILE A 93 1.51 -13.23 7.37
C ILE A 93 2.47 -12.68 6.32
N ALA A 94 2.01 -11.74 5.50
CA ALA A 94 2.85 -11.07 4.51
C ALA A 94 3.35 -9.73 5.07
N THR A 95 4.67 -9.52 5.05
CA THR A 95 5.29 -8.23 5.35
C THR A 95 5.99 -7.69 4.11
N VAL A 96 5.54 -6.55 3.60
CA VAL A 96 6.05 -5.93 2.36
C VAL A 96 6.50 -4.51 2.64
N ALA A 97 7.65 -4.14 2.08
CA ALA A 97 8.23 -2.81 2.13
C ALA A 97 8.09 -2.09 0.79
N PHE A 98 7.75 -0.80 0.86
CA PHE A 98 7.62 0.10 -0.27
C PHE A 98 8.43 1.37 -0.02
N LEU A 99 9.17 1.83 -1.03
CA LEU A 99 9.88 3.09 -1.05
C LEU A 99 8.93 4.20 -1.53
N HIS A 100 8.83 5.28 -0.77
CA HIS A 100 8.16 6.50 -1.23
C HIS A 100 9.09 7.27 -2.16
N THR A 101 8.70 7.45 -3.42
CA THR A 101 9.53 8.10 -4.45
C THR A 101 9.16 9.54 -4.73
#